data_AF-V9MYH6-F1
#
_entry.id   AF-V9MYH6-F1
#
_cell.length_a   1.000
_cell.length_b   1.000
_cell.length_c   1.000
_cell.angle_alpha   90.00
_cell.angle_beta   90.00
_cell.angle_gamma   90.00
#
_symmetry.space_group_name_H-M   'P 1'
#
loop_
_entity.id
_entity.type
_entity.pdbx_description
1 polymer ?
#
loop_
_entity_poly.entity_id
_entity_poly.type
_entity_poly.pdbx_seq_one_letter_code
_entity_poly.pdbx_strand_id
1 'polypeptide(L)'
;MLYVVASPDLMTAAATNLAEIGSAISTANGAAALPTVEVVAAAADEVSTQIAALFGAHARSYQTLSTQAAAFHSRFVQALTTAAASYASVEAANASPLQVALDVINAPAQTLLGRPLIGNGADGSTPGQAGGPGGLLYGNGGNGAAGGPNQAGGAGGNAGLIGNGGAGGAGGVGAVGGKGGTGGLLFGNGGAGGQGGLGLAGINGGSGGQGGHGGNAILFGQGGAGGPGGTGAMGVAGTNPTPIGTAAPGSDGVNQIGNGGNTDLTGGAGGDGNAGSTTVNGGNGGTGGAARNSSGGTGNSFGGAGGAGGDGANGGDGGAGGEALTEGGATAVSGAGGKGGNAEASGGAGGNGGKGGFAQATTSVTGGNGGNGGNGHDSNAPGGAGGSGGVGGDGGRGGLLAGNGGTGGAGGNGGTGGAGAPGGAGGAGGKADIANSLGDNATVTGGNGGTGGDGGSALGTGGAGGAGGLGGHGGAGGLLIGNGGAGGAGGLGGAGGAGGAGGEGGAGGAGGEAIPGGASTNSAGGDGGAGGTGGNGGDGGAGGAPGLGGAGGAGGWLIGQSGSTGGGGAGGAGGAGGAGGAGGSGGAGGHGDTTSGKNGSSGTAGFDGNPGQPG
;
A
#
# COMPACT_ATOMS: atom_id res chain seq x y z
N MET A 1 -8.41 33.54 -53.79
CA MET A 1 -8.08 32.19 -53.29
C MET A 1 -8.93 31.94 -52.05
N LEU A 2 -9.55 30.76 -51.93
CA LEU A 2 -10.23 30.39 -50.68
C LEU A 2 -9.17 30.14 -49.60
N TYR A 3 -9.34 30.73 -48.41
CA TYR A 3 -8.51 30.44 -47.25
C TYR A 3 -8.87 29.03 -46.74
N VAL A 4 -7.87 28.15 -46.66
CA VAL A 4 -7.99 26.85 -46.02
C VAL A 4 -7.47 26.98 -44.60
N VAL A 5 -8.32 26.70 -43.61
CA VAL A 5 -7.94 26.68 -42.18
C VAL A 5 -7.78 25.22 -41.78
N ALA A 6 -6.58 24.85 -41.32
CA ALA A 6 -6.27 23.55 -40.74
C ALA A 6 -5.66 23.76 -39.34
N SER A 7 -5.86 22.80 -38.43
CA SER A 7 -5.20 22.79 -37.12
C SER A 7 -4.36 21.51 -37.01
N PRO A 8 -3.06 21.58 -37.34
CA PRO A 8 -2.20 20.40 -37.38
C PRO A 8 -2.12 19.66 -36.04
N ASP A 9 -2.14 20.39 -34.93
CA ASP A 9 -2.11 19.82 -33.57
C ASP A 9 -3.37 19.00 -33.26
N LEU A 10 -4.55 19.51 -33.61
CA LEU A 10 -5.81 18.78 -33.43
C LEU A 10 -5.90 17.56 -34.36
N MET A 11 -5.38 17.66 -35.58
CA MET A 11 -5.32 16.54 -36.52
C MET A 11 -4.37 15.44 -36.03
N THR A 12 -3.23 15.82 -35.44
CA THR A 12 -2.25 14.88 -34.87
C THR A 12 -2.83 14.21 -33.62
N ALA A 13 -3.44 14.97 -32.72
CA ALA A 13 -4.13 14.44 -31.55
C ALA A 13 -5.28 13.48 -31.94
N ALA A 14 -6.07 13.83 -32.97
CA ALA A 14 -7.11 12.96 -33.50
C ALA A 14 -6.54 11.68 -34.11
N ALA A 15 -5.43 11.74 -34.85
CA ALA A 15 -4.76 10.56 -35.41
C ALA A 15 -4.26 9.61 -34.31
N THR A 16 -3.69 10.15 -33.22
CA THR A 16 -3.27 9.36 -32.05
C THR A 16 -4.45 8.69 -31.36
N ASN A 17 -5.52 9.45 -31.07
CA ASN A 17 -6.73 8.90 -30.46
C ASN A 17 -7.37 7.80 -31.34
N LEU A 18 -7.40 8.02 -32.67
CA LEU A 18 -7.87 7.02 -33.62
C LEU A 18 -6.98 5.76 -33.61
N ALA A 19 -5.66 5.91 -33.55
CA ALA A 19 -4.74 4.78 -33.45
C ALA A 19 -5.00 3.95 -32.18
N GLU A 20 -5.22 4.60 -31.04
CA GLU A 20 -5.57 3.97 -29.77
C GLU A 20 -6.90 3.22 -29.84
N ILE A 21 -7.95 3.85 -30.40
CA ILE A 21 -9.25 3.20 -30.64
C ILE A 21 -9.09 1.97 -31.54
N GLY A 22 -8.31 2.08 -32.63
CA GLY A 22 -8.04 0.97 -33.54
C GLY A 22 -7.32 -0.20 -32.85
N SER A 23 -6.37 0.11 -31.96
CA SER A 23 -5.65 -0.88 -31.13
C SER A 23 -6.57 -1.59 -30.13
N ALA A 24 -7.43 -0.82 -29.44
CA ALA A 24 -8.39 -1.36 -28.48
C ALA A 24 -9.40 -2.29 -29.16
N ILE A 25 -9.94 -1.89 -30.32
CA ILE A 25 -10.88 -2.70 -31.11
C ILE A 25 -10.21 -3.96 -31.64
N SER A 26 -8.98 -3.87 -32.14
CA SER A 26 -8.23 -5.03 -32.64
C SER A 26 -7.94 -6.04 -31.53
N THR A 27 -7.60 -5.56 -30.33
CA THR A 27 -7.36 -6.38 -29.14
C THR A 27 -8.65 -7.06 -28.66
N ALA A 28 -9.77 -6.32 -28.60
CA ALA A 28 -11.07 -6.85 -28.22
C ALA A 28 -11.57 -7.92 -29.23
N ASN A 29 -11.42 -7.66 -30.53
CA ASN A 29 -11.76 -8.63 -31.57
C ASN A 29 -10.88 -9.88 -31.51
N GLY A 30 -9.61 -9.74 -31.15
CA GLY A 30 -8.71 -10.87 -30.90
C GLY A 30 -9.11 -11.70 -29.68
N ALA A 31 -9.41 -11.05 -28.55
CA ALA A 31 -9.84 -11.71 -27.32
C ALA A 31 -11.19 -12.45 -27.49
N ALA A 32 -12.10 -11.89 -28.29
CA ALA A 32 -13.40 -12.49 -28.57
C ALA A 32 -13.33 -13.62 -29.61
N ALA A 33 -12.22 -13.80 -30.33
CA ALA A 33 -12.14 -14.74 -31.46
C ALA A 33 -12.37 -16.19 -31.04
N LEU A 34 -11.63 -16.71 -30.07
CA LEU A 34 -11.77 -18.09 -29.60
C LEU A 34 -13.14 -18.39 -28.99
N PRO A 35 -13.65 -17.63 -28.00
CA PRO A 35 -14.94 -17.94 -27.36
C PRO A 35 -16.14 -17.81 -28.30
N THR A 36 -16.03 -17.10 -29.42
CA THR A 36 -17.13 -16.95 -30.41
C THR A 36 -17.05 -17.92 -31.57
N VAL A 37 -15.85 -18.43 -31.91
CA VAL A 37 -15.66 -19.43 -32.98
C VAL A 37 -15.87 -20.86 -32.46
N GLU A 38 -15.61 -21.11 -31.18
CA GLU A 38 -15.69 -22.43 -30.54
C GLU A 38 -16.96 -22.60 -29.69
N VAL A 39 -18.10 -22.08 -30.15
CA VAL A 39 -19.38 -22.31 -29.47
C VAL A 39 -19.74 -23.80 -29.55
N VAL A 40 -19.87 -24.44 -28.39
CA VAL A 40 -20.23 -25.86 -28.27
C VAL A 40 -21.75 -26.02 -28.29
N ALA A 41 -22.24 -27.12 -28.89
CA ALA A 41 -23.65 -27.47 -28.85
C ALA A 41 -24.14 -27.63 -27.41
N ALA A 42 -25.28 -27.03 -27.07
CA ALA A 42 -25.84 -27.08 -25.72
C ALA A 42 -26.35 -28.49 -25.32
N ALA A 43 -26.68 -29.33 -26.30
CA ALA A 43 -27.06 -30.74 -26.14
C ALA A 43 -26.67 -31.54 -27.41
N ALA A 44 -26.74 -32.87 -27.32
CA ALA A 44 -26.33 -33.79 -28.40
C ALA A 44 -27.32 -33.87 -29.57
N ASP A 45 -28.34 -33.00 -29.60
CA ASP A 45 -29.31 -32.95 -30.68
C ASP A 45 -28.81 -32.15 -31.90
N GLU A 46 -29.42 -32.43 -33.04
CA GLU A 46 -29.04 -31.85 -34.32
C GLU A 46 -29.31 -30.33 -34.37
N VAL A 47 -30.33 -29.83 -33.64
CA VAL A 47 -30.66 -28.40 -33.61
C VAL A 47 -29.59 -27.63 -32.85
N SER A 48 -29.19 -28.10 -31.66
CA SER A 48 -28.09 -27.53 -30.89
C SER A 48 -26.77 -27.54 -31.67
N THR A 49 -26.50 -28.61 -32.42
CA THR A 49 -25.30 -28.74 -33.27
C THR A 49 -25.30 -27.72 -34.41
N GLN A 50 -26.42 -27.56 -35.11
CA GLN A 50 -26.53 -26.61 -36.23
C GLN A 50 -26.51 -25.14 -35.77
N ILE A 51 -27.09 -24.84 -34.60
CA ILE A 51 -27.03 -23.50 -34.01
C ILE A 51 -25.58 -23.14 -33.65
N ALA A 52 -24.83 -24.06 -33.02
CA ALA A 52 -23.41 -23.88 -32.74
C ALA A 52 -22.59 -23.66 -34.03
N ALA A 53 -22.86 -24.44 -35.09
CA ALA A 53 -22.21 -24.28 -36.39
C ALA A 53 -22.51 -22.93 -37.06
N LEU A 54 -23.76 -22.45 -36.99
CA LEU A 54 -24.16 -21.14 -37.51
C LEU A 54 -23.42 -20.01 -36.80
N PHE A 55 -23.37 -20.03 -35.47
CA PHE A 55 -22.64 -19.02 -34.70
C PHE A 55 -21.13 -19.04 -34.98
N GLY A 56 -20.52 -20.23 -35.08
CA GLY A 56 -19.11 -20.35 -35.46
C GLY A 56 -18.82 -19.85 -36.88
N ALA A 57 -19.73 -20.07 -37.84
CA ALA A 57 -19.59 -19.55 -39.20
C ALA A 57 -19.71 -18.01 -39.24
N HIS A 58 -20.69 -17.46 -38.51
CA HIS A 58 -20.87 -16.01 -38.38
C HIS A 58 -19.66 -15.33 -37.75
N ALA A 59 -19.09 -15.92 -36.69
CA ALA A 59 -17.90 -15.43 -36.02
C ALA A 59 -16.69 -15.38 -36.97
N ARG A 60 -16.47 -16.39 -37.81
CA ARG A 60 -15.37 -16.38 -38.81
C ARG A 60 -15.55 -15.29 -39.89
N SER A 61 -16.77 -15.08 -40.37
CA SER A 61 -17.07 -13.98 -41.29
C SER A 61 -16.84 -12.61 -40.66
N TYR A 62 -17.24 -12.44 -39.39
CA TYR A 62 -16.98 -11.23 -38.61
C TYR A 62 -15.47 -10.96 -38.42
N GLN A 63 -14.67 -11.99 -38.15
CA GLN A 63 -13.21 -11.86 -38.01
C GLN A 63 -12.56 -11.37 -39.31
N THR A 64 -12.99 -11.91 -40.46
CA THR A 64 -12.48 -11.49 -41.79
C THR A 64 -12.84 -10.04 -42.13
N LEU A 65 -14.06 -9.60 -41.77
CA LEU A 65 -14.46 -8.20 -41.93
C LEU A 65 -13.68 -7.28 -40.99
N SER A 66 -13.46 -7.70 -39.75
CA SER A 66 -12.70 -6.95 -38.74
C SER A 66 -11.25 -6.70 -39.17
N THR A 67 -10.60 -7.68 -39.81
CA THR A 67 -9.25 -7.49 -40.38
C THR A 67 -9.24 -6.46 -41.51
N GLN A 68 -10.24 -6.47 -42.40
CA GLN A 68 -10.36 -5.49 -43.47
C GLN A 68 -10.63 -4.07 -42.94
N ALA A 69 -11.48 -3.96 -41.92
CA ALA A 69 -11.76 -2.69 -41.24
C ALA A 69 -10.51 -2.13 -40.54
N ALA A 70 -9.72 -2.98 -39.87
CA ALA A 70 -8.46 -2.58 -39.26
C ALA A 70 -7.46 -2.04 -40.28
N ALA A 71 -7.33 -2.69 -41.45
CA ALA A 71 -6.44 -2.24 -42.52
C ALA A 71 -6.87 -0.89 -43.13
N PHE A 72 -8.18 -0.67 -43.29
CA PHE A 72 -8.71 0.63 -43.71
C PHE A 72 -8.41 1.72 -42.67
N HIS A 73 -8.66 1.42 -41.39
CA HIS A 73 -8.42 2.33 -40.27
C HIS A 73 -6.95 2.75 -40.18
N SER A 74 -6.01 1.82 -40.31
CA SER A 74 -4.57 2.15 -40.32
C SER A 74 -4.19 3.09 -41.47
N ARG A 75 -4.73 2.89 -42.68
CA ARG A 75 -4.49 3.79 -43.82
C ARG A 75 -5.08 5.18 -43.60
N PHE A 76 -6.26 5.25 -42.98
CA PHE A 76 -6.90 6.52 -42.62
C PHE A 76 -6.06 7.31 -41.60
N VAL A 77 -5.60 6.67 -40.53
CA VAL A 77 -4.71 7.28 -39.53
C VAL A 77 -3.41 7.75 -40.18
N GLN A 78 -2.79 6.92 -41.03
CA GLN A 78 -1.54 7.26 -41.72
C GLN A 78 -1.70 8.48 -42.64
N ALA A 79 -2.80 8.55 -43.39
CA ALA A 79 -3.10 9.68 -44.26
C ALA A 79 -3.33 10.96 -43.44
N LEU A 80 -4.03 10.88 -42.31
CA LEU A 80 -4.27 12.01 -41.41
C LEU A 80 -2.97 12.55 -40.78
N THR A 81 -2.09 11.67 -40.30
CA THR A 81 -0.77 12.06 -39.77
C THR A 81 0.10 12.74 -40.84
N THR A 82 0.07 12.20 -42.06
CA THR A 82 0.82 12.77 -43.19
C THR A 82 0.28 14.15 -43.59
N ALA A 83 -1.04 14.31 -43.61
CA ALA A 83 -1.68 15.60 -43.88
C ALA A 83 -1.30 16.63 -42.81
N ALA A 84 -1.37 16.28 -41.51
CA ALA A 84 -0.98 17.15 -40.41
C ALA A 84 0.48 17.64 -40.53
N ALA A 85 1.42 16.74 -40.82
CA ALA A 85 2.82 17.09 -41.04
C ALA A 85 3.03 18.02 -42.26
N SER A 86 2.24 17.82 -43.32
CA SER A 86 2.30 18.70 -44.50
C SER A 86 1.81 20.12 -44.18
N TYR A 87 0.73 20.27 -43.42
CA TYR A 87 0.22 21.58 -43.01
C TYR A 87 1.17 22.28 -42.03
N ALA A 88 1.71 21.55 -41.05
CA ALA A 88 2.69 22.08 -40.10
C ALA A 88 3.99 22.55 -40.77
N SER A 89 4.50 21.81 -41.77
CA SER A 89 5.72 22.20 -42.49
C SER A 89 5.52 23.44 -43.37
N VAL A 90 4.34 23.63 -43.94
CA VAL A 90 3.97 24.84 -44.69
C VAL A 90 3.83 26.04 -43.74
N GLU A 91 3.25 25.87 -42.55
CA GLU A 91 3.21 26.91 -41.52
C GLU A 91 4.62 27.33 -41.07
N ALA A 92 5.50 26.36 -40.80
CA ALA A 92 6.89 26.63 -40.44
C ALA A 92 7.69 27.34 -41.55
N ALA A 93 7.50 26.94 -42.81
CA ALA A 93 8.15 27.57 -43.96
C ALA A 93 7.69 29.04 -44.15
N ASN A 94 6.40 29.31 -43.91
CA ASN A 94 5.85 30.66 -44.00
C ASN A 94 6.20 31.54 -42.79
N ALA A 95 6.56 30.97 -41.64
CA ALA A 95 6.98 31.73 -40.46
C ALA A 95 8.42 32.30 -40.58
N SER A 96 9.31 31.62 -41.30
CA SER A 96 10.73 31.99 -41.40
C SER A 96 10.97 33.41 -41.96
N PRO A 97 10.31 33.86 -43.06
CA PRO A 97 10.45 35.24 -43.54
C PRO A 97 9.88 36.30 -42.57
N LEU A 98 8.82 35.96 -41.82
CA LEU A 98 8.26 36.85 -40.80
C LEU A 98 9.20 37.00 -39.60
N GLN A 99 9.92 35.95 -39.21
CA GLN A 99 10.89 36.02 -38.12
C GLN A 99 12.03 36.98 -38.44
N VAL A 100 12.57 36.94 -39.67
CA VAL A 100 13.62 37.86 -40.12
C VAL A 100 13.13 39.32 -40.07
N ALA A 101 11.89 39.59 -40.47
CA ALA A 101 11.31 40.92 -40.38
C ALA A 101 11.13 41.39 -38.93
N LEU A 102 10.70 40.50 -38.03
CA LEU A 102 10.58 40.78 -36.60
C LEU A 102 11.94 41.06 -35.97
N ASP A 103 12.97 40.32 -36.33
CA ASP A 103 14.33 40.52 -35.81
C ASP A 103 14.88 41.90 -36.20
N VAL A 104 14.64 42.34 -37.44
CA VAL A 104 15.01 43.69 -37.92
C VAL A 104 14.25 44.78 -37.16
N ILE A 105 12.94 44.60 -36.95
CA ILE A 105 12.10 45.57 -36.20
C ILE A 105 12.53 45.63 -34.73
N ASN A 106 12.87 44.49 -34.15
CA ASN A 106 13.22 44.39 -32.73
C ASN A 106 14.66 44.79 -32.43
N ALA A 107 15.59 44.68 -33.38
CA ALA A 107 17.02 44.91 -33.14
C ALA A 107 17.32 46.25 -32.45
N PRO A 108 16.78 47.41 -32.87
CA PRO A 108 17.05 48.66 -32.18
C PRO A 108 16.60 48.65 -30.71
N ALA A 109 15.42 48.12 -30.41
CA ALA A 109 14.90 48.08 -29.05
C ALA A 109 15.59 47.03 -28.18
N GLN A 110 15.96 45.88 -28.75
CA GLN A 110 16.76 44.88 -28.05
C GLN A 110 18.13 45.46 -27.67
N THR A 111 18.77 46.23 -28.54
CA THR A 111 20.05 46.89 -28.22
C THR A 111 19.91 48.00 -27.20
N LEU A 112 18.88 48.85 -27.29
CA LEU A 112 18.74 50.02 -26.41
C LEU A 112 18.10 49.72 -25.06
N LEU A 113 17.14 48.79 -25.02
CA LEU A 113 16.24 48.56 -23.88
C LEU A 113 16.29 47.11 -23.37
N GLY A 114 17.09 46.24 -24.00
CA GLY A 114 17.21 44.82 -23.64
C GLY A 114 15.92 44.02 -23.83
N ARG A 115 14.97 44.55 -24.60
CA ARG A 115 13.63 43.97 -24.80
C ARG A 115 13.13 44.21 -26.22
N PRO A 116 12.41 43.26 -26.83
CA PRO A 116 11.86 43.44 -28.16
C PRO A 116 10.71 44.46 -28.14
N LEU A 117 10.44 45.10 -29.28
CA LEU A 117 9.23 45.91 -29.44
C LEU A 117 8.01 45.02 -29.59
N ILE A 118 8.13 43.97 -30.41
CA ILE A 118 7.06 43.03 -30.74
C ILE A 118 7.58 41.60 -30.58
N GLY A 119 6.93 40.81 -29.74
CA GLY A 119 7.28 39.40 -29.54
C GLY A 119 6.89 38.93 -28.14
N ASN A 120 6.59 37.65 -28.01
CA ASN A 120 6.32 37.07 -26.70
C ASN A 120 7.61 36.96 -25.87
N GLY A 121 7.47 36.96 -24.56
CA GLY A 121 8.55 36.63 -23.65
C GLY A 121 8.93 35.16 -23.78
N ALA A 122 10.21 34.86 -23.58
CA ALA A 122 10.69 33.49 -23.57
C ALA A 122 10.15 32.74 -22.35
N ASP A 123 9.67 31.52 -22.54
CA ASP A 123 9.27 30.67 -21.43
C ASP A 123 10.49 30.25 -20.60
N GLY A 124 10.29 30.05 -19.29
CA GLY A 124 11.28 29.44 -18.43
C GLY A 124 11.59 28.02 -18.93
N SER A 125 12.88 27.70 -19.01
CA SER A 125 13.38 26.42 -19.53
C SER A 125 14.05 25.56 -18.45
N THR A 126 14.54 26.18 -17.37
CA THR A 126 15.16 25.48 -16.24
C THR A 126 14.24 25.48 -15.01
N PRO A 127 14.37 24.50 -14.10
CA PRO A 127 13.46 24.39 -12.96
C PRO A 127 13.39 25.67 -12.12
N GLY A 128 12.16 26.17 -11.90
CA GLY A 128 11.89 27.41 -11.17
C GLY A 128 12.23 28.70 -11.93
N GLN A 129 12.69 28.63 -13.18
CA GLN A 129 13.00 29.81 -13.98
C GLN A 129 11.75 30.61 -14.29
N ALA A 130 11.79 31.92 -14.03
CA ALA A 130 10.72 32.82 -14.41
C ALA A 130 10.63 32.98 -15.93
N GLY A 131 9.42 33.18 -16.43
CA GLY A 131 9.19 33.57 -17.81
C GLY A 131 9.69 34.99 -18.09
N GLY A 132 10.28 35.16 -19.26
CA GLY A 132 10.75 36.45 -19.74
C GLY A 132 9.60 37.43 -20.00
N PRO A 133 9.85 38.75 -19.93
CA PRO A 133 8.84 39.75 -20.26
C PRO A 133 8.51 39.74 -21.76
N GLY A 134 7.25 40.04 -22.09
CA GLY A 134 6.81 40.28 -23.46
C GLY A 134 7.40 41.56 -24.05
N GLY A 135 7.24 41.72 -25.36
CA GLY A 135 7.66 42.91 -26.10
C GLY A 135 7.00 44.19 -25.59
N LEU A 136 7.68 45.32 -25.77
CA LEU A 136 7.26 46.61 -25.20
C LEU A 136 5.89 47.07 -25.72
N LEU A 137 5.59 46.84 -27.00
CA LEU A 137 4.34 47.26 -27.63
C LEU A 137 3.34 46.12 -27.75
N TYR A 138 3.78 44.98 -28.28
CA TYR A 138 2.91 43.83 -28.49
C TYR A 138 3.63 42.53 -28.12
N GLY A 139 3.04 41.76 -27.21
CA GLY A 139 3.59 40.47 -26.83
C GLY A 139 3.13 40.01 -25.46
N ASN A 140 2.83 38.72 -25.38
CA ASN A 140 2.52 38.08 -24.10
C ASN A 140 3.80 37.89 -23.29
N GLY A 141 3.70 37.84 -21.97
CA GLY A 141 4.79 37.36 -21.14
C GLY A 141 5.01 35.86 -21.30
N GLY A 142 6.25 35.40 -21.12
CA GLY A 142 6.57 33.98 -21.14
C GLY A 142 6.07 33.26 -19.89
N ASN A 143 5.82 31.96 -19.99
CA ASN A 143 5.40 31.13 -18.86
C ASN A 143 6.60 30.84 -17.93
N GLY A 144 6.35 30.74 -16.64
CA GLY A 144 7.34 30.26 -15.68
C GLY A 144 7.52 28.74 -15.77
N ALA A 145 8.74 28.26 -15.59
CA ALA A 145 9.05 26.83 -15.54
C ALA A 145 8.57 26.21 -14.22
N ALA A 146 8.23 24.92 -14.24
CA ALA A 146 7.97 24.16 -13.03
C ALA A 146 9.22 24.10 -12.13
N GLY A 147 9.04 24.10 -10.81
CA GLY A 147 10.12 23.98 -9.83
C GLY A 147 10.67 22.55 -9.74
N GLY A 148 11.97 22.43 -9.43
CA GLY A 148 12.58 21.16 -9.04
C GLY A 148 12.19 20.76 -7.60
N PRO A 149 12.66 19.60 -7.09
CA PRO A 149 12.40 19.20 -5.71
C PRO A 149 12.73 20.32 -4.70
N ASN A 150 11.79 20.62 -3.79
CA ASN A 150 11.89 21.71 -2.80
C ASN A 150 12.08 23.12 -3.39
N GLN A 151 11.81 23.32 -4.68
CA GLN A 151 11.96 24.60 -5.36
C GLN A 151 10.61 25.13 -5.82
N ALA A 152 10.38 26.42 -5.63
CA ALA A 152 9.17 27.08 -6.10
C ALA A 152 9.08 27.08 -7.63
N GLY A 153 7.86 27.15 -8.14
CA GLY A 153 7.61 27.38 -9.55
C GLY A 153 8.05 28.76 -9.98
N GLY A 154 8.53 28.88 -11.22
CA GLY A 154 8.93 30.16 -11.80
C GLY A 154 7.73 31.09 -11.95
N ALA A 155 7.93 32.39 -11.72
CA ALA A 155 6.88 33.36 -12.00
C ALA A 155 6.64 33.49 -13.52
N GLY A 156 5.41 33.76 -13.92
CA GLY A 156 5.09 34.15 -15.29
C GLY A 156 5.63 35.54 -15.60
N GLY A 157 6.05 35.75 -16.84
CA GLY A 157 6.54 37.03 -17.35
C GLY A 157 5.41 38.04 -17.52
N ASN A 158 5.73 39.32 -17.36
CA ASN A 158 4.79 40.40 -17.60
C ASN A 158 4.72 40.76 -19.09
N ALA A 159 3.54 41.16 -19.58
CA ALA A 159 3.40 41.75 -20.91
C ALA A 159 3.86 43.23 -20.94
N GLY A 160 3.98 43.80 -22.15
CA GLY A 160 4.28 45.22 -22.36
C GLY A 160 3.03 46.11 -22.40
N LEU A 161 2.78 46.78 -23.52
CA LEU A 161 1.61 47.65 -23.71
C LEU A 161 0.34 46.84 -24.03
N ILE A 162 0.43 45.92 -25.00
CA ILE A 162 -0.64 45.00 -25.39
C ILE A 162 -0.12 43.56 -25.29
N GLY A 163 -0.83 42.72 -24.54
CA GLY A 163 -0.50 41.31 -24.38
C GLY A 163 -0.92 40.76 -23.03
N ASN A 164 -1.03 39.44 -22.92
CA ASN A 164 -1.39 38.77 -21.67
C ASN A 164 -0.13 38.43 -20.86
N GLY A 165 -0.25 38.45 -19.54
CA GLY A 165 0.81 37.94 -18.67
C GLY A 165 0.98 36.44 -18.84
N GLY A 166 2.21 35.94 -18.67
CA GLY A 166 2.52 34.51 -18.72
C GLY A 166 2.01 33.77 -17.49
N ALA A 167 1.74 32.48 -17.62
CA ALA A 167 1.36 31.66 -16.47
C ALA A 167 2.55 31.41 -15.53
N GLY A 168 2.29 31.26 -14.23
CA GLY A 168 3.27 30.79 -13.27
C GLY A 168 3.49 29.27 -13.38
N GLY A 169 4.72 28.82 -13.15
CA GLY A 169 5.07 27.41 -13.15
C GLY A 169 4.59 26.69 -11.90
N ALA A 170 4.38 25.37 -11.97
CA ALA A 170 4.05 24.57 -10.79
C ALA A 170 5.21 24.54 -9.78
N GLY A 171 4.90 24.48 -8.48
CA GLY A 171 5.88 24.25 -7.43
C GLY A 171 6.38 22.79 -7.46
N GLY A 172 7.66 22.59 -7.17
CA GLY A 172 8.16 21.24 -6.90
C GLY A 172 7.70 20.73 -5.54
N VAL A 173 8.06 19.49 -5.20
CA VAL A 173 7.62 18.82 -3.95
C VAL A 173 7.71 19.75 -2.73
N GLY A 174 6.59 19.91 -2.01
CA GLY A 174 6.43 20.75 -0.82
C GLY A 174 6.57 22.25 -1.05
N ALA A 175 6.77 22.71 -2.28
CA ALA A 175 7.09 24.09 -2.63
C ALA A 175 5.94 24.83 -3.32
N VAL A 176 5.99 26.16 -3.26
CA VAL A 176 4.92 27.04 -3.72
C VAL A 176 4.89 27.15 -5.25
N GLY A 177 3.70 27.24 -5.83
CA GLY A 177 3.51 27.56 -7.24
C GLY A 177 3.95 28.98 -7.59
N GLY A 178 4.43 29.17 -8.82
CA GLY A 178 4.85 30.47 -9.34
C GLY A 178 3.66 31.42 -9.53
N LYS A 179 3.87 32.72 -9.32
CA LYS A 179 2.83 33.73 -9.57
C LYS A 179 2.62 33.92 -11.07
N GLY A 180 1.40 34.20 -11.51
CA GLY A 180 1.12 34.63 -12.87
C GLY A 180 1.65 36.04 -13.15
N GLY A 181 2.05 36.29 -14.39
CA GLY A 181 2.55 37.59 -14.83
C GLY A 181 1.44 38.62 -15.04
N THR A 182 1.77 39.90 -14.99
CA THR A 182 0.79 40.98 -15.24
C THR A 182 0.48 41.11 -16.73
N GLY A 183 -0.79 41.38 -17.04
CA GLY A 183 -1.23 41.76 -18.37
C GLY A 183 -0.66 43.12 -18.82
N GLY A 184 -0.86 43.42 -20.11
CA GLY A 184 -0.35 44.64 -20.73
C GLY A 184 -0.96 45.91 -20.13
N LEU A 185 -0.20 47.00 -20.20
CA LEU A 185 -0.60 48.29 -19.62
C LEU A 185 -1.94 48.79 -20.16
N LEU A 186 -2.22 48.59 -21.46
CA LEU A 186 -3.44 49.05 -22.11
C LEU A 186 -4.46 47.91 -22.24
N PHE A 187 -4.09 46.84 -22.94
CA PHE A 187 -4.94 45.66 -23.13
C PHE A 187 -4.17 44.40 -22.77
N GLY A 188 -4.71 43.62 -21.84
CA GLY A 188 -4.11 42.34 -21.49
C GLY A 188 -4.67 41.75 -20.23
N ASN A 189 -4.90 40.44 -20.27
CA ASN A 189 -5.26 39.67 -19.10
C ASN A 189 -4.01 39.35 -18.27
N GLY A 190 -4.17 39.24 -16.96
CA GLY A 190 -3.14 38.65 -16.11
C GLY A 190 -3.00 37.14 -16.35
N GLY A 191 -1.80 36.62 -16.15
CA GLY A 191 -1.52 35.19 -16.28
C GLY A 191 -2.02 34.39 -15.08
N ALA A 192 -2.31 33.10 -15.27
CA ALA A 192 -2.72 32.24 -14.16
C ALA A 192 -1.54 31.96 -13.20
N GLY A 193 -1.83 31.76 -11.93
CA GLY A 193 -0.87 31.24 -10.96
C GLY A 193 -0.63 29.75 -11.12
N GLY A 194 0.58 29.31 -10.77
CA GLY A 194 1.01 27.92 -10.84
C GLY A 194 0.49 27.09 -9.68
N GLN A 195 0.37 25.78 -9.90
CA GLN A 195 -0.03 24.81 -8.88
C GLN A 195 0.99 24.74 -7.75
N GLY A 196 0.55 24.54 -6.51
CA GLY A 196 1.42 24.17 -5.39
C GLY A 196 1.91 22.73 -5.53
N GLY A 197 3.13 22.44 -5.06
CA GLY A 197 3.72 21.11 -5.17
C GLY A 197 3.16 20.11 -4.17
N LEU A 198 3.19 18.82 -4.51
CA LEU A 198 2.74 17.74 -3.63
C LEU A 198 3.60 17.67 -2.36
N GLY A 199 2.98 17.40 -1.21
CA GLY A 199 3.68 17.16 0.04
C GLY A 199 4.42 15.83 0.01
N LEU A 200 5.56 15.77 0.73
CA LEU A 200 6.33 14.54 0.94
C LEU A 200 6.68 14.39 2.41
N ALA A 201 6.52 13.18 2.95
CA ALA A 201 6.86 12.88 4.33
C ALA A 201 8.32 13.28 4.63
N GLY A 202 8.53 13.98 5.75
CA GLY A 202 9.85 14.50 6.15
C GLY A 202 10.21 15.89 5.60
N ILE A 203 9.44 16.44 4.65
CA ILE A 203 9.63 17.80 4.13
C ILE A 203 8.44 18.67 4.53
N ASN A 204 8.68 19.79 5.24
CA ASN A 204 7.63 20.69 5.74
C ASN A 204 6.49 19.94 6.46
N GLY A 205 6.81 18.87 7.20
CA GLY A 205 5.83 18.03 7.89
C GLY A 205 4.87 17.26 6.96
N GLY A 206 5.24 17.05 5.70
CA GLY A 206 4.36 16.45 4.69
C GLY A 206 3.37 17.42 4.04
N SER A 207 3.46 18.72 4.35
CA SER A 207 2.49 19.69 3.86
C SER A 207 2.61 19.92 2.34
N GLY A 208 1.47 20.02 1.67
CA GLY A 208 1.40 20.47 0.29
C GLY A 208 1.82 21.93 0.14
N GLY A 209 2.48 22.25 -0.96
CA GLY A 209 2.89 23.60 -1.31
C GLY A 209 1.70 24.50 -1.63
N GLN A 210 1.83 25.79 -1.37
CA GLN A 210 0.76 26.75 -1.72
C GLN A 210 0.65 26.94 -3.23
N GLY A 211 -0.55 27.24 -3.72
CA GLY A 211 -0.75 27.70 -5.08
C GLY A 211 -0.22 29.12 -5.30
N GLY A 212 0.23 29.41 -6.52
CA GLY A 212 0.69 30.72 -6.92
C GLY A 212 -0.48 31.68 -7.16
N HIS A 213 -0.29 32.97 -6.88
CA HIS A 213 -1.33 33.97 -7.17
C HIS A 213 -1.46 34.21 -8.67
N GLY A 214 -2.68 34.53 -9.12
CA GLY A 214 -2.92 35.02 -10.46
C GLY A 214 -2.37 36.43 -10.67
N GLY A 215 -1.98 36.73 -11.91
CA GLY A 215 -1.49 38.03 -12.33
C GLY A 215 -2.62 39.05 -12.50
N ASN A 216 -2.30 40.34 -12.34
CA ASN A 216 -3.28 41.41 -12.53
C ASN A 216 -3.35 41.86 -13.99
N ALA A 217 -4.51 42.32 -14.43
CA ALA A 217 -4.64 43.23 -15.57
C ALA A 217 -4.48 44.70 -15.10
N ILE A 218 -4.12 45.60 -16.01
CA ILE A 218 -3.80 47.01 -15.66
C ILE A 218 -4.94 47.97 -16.01
N LEU A 219 -5.23 48.24 -17.30
CA LEU A 219 -6.28 49.17 -17.70
C LEU A 219 -7.54 48.47 -18.20
N PHE A 220 -7.37 47.58 -19.19
CA PHE A 220 -8.41 46.70 -19.71
C PHE A 220 -7.93 45.25 -19.72
N GLY A 221 -8.77 44.34 -19.23
CA GLY A 221 -8.51 42.90 -19.26
C GLY A 221 -8.87 42.21 -17.96
N GLN A 222 -8.90 40.90 -17.99
CA GLN A 222 -9.28 40.06 -16.86
C GLN A 222 -8.07 39.77 -15.95
N GLY A 223 -8.31 39.66 -14.65
CA GLY A 223 -7.32 39.11 -13.73
C GLY A 223 -7.10 37.62 -13.99
N GLY A 224 -5.88 37.14 -13.75
CA GLY A 224 -5.53 35.73 -13.87
C GLY A 224 -6.07 34.92 -12.68
N ALA A 225 -6.42 33.65 -12.91
CA ALA A 225 -6.83 32.76 -11.83
C ALA A 225 -5.63 32.44 -10.90
N GLY A 226 -5.90 32.25 -9.61
CA GLY A 226 -4.93 31.68 -8.68
C GLY A 226 -4.76 30.18 -8.89
N GLY A 227 -3.55 29.68 -8.63
CA GLY A 227 -3.22 28.26 -8.71
C GLY A 227 -3.77 27.49 -7.51
N PRO A 228 -4.24 26.25 -7.67
CA PRO A 228 -4.54 25.37 -6.55
C PRO A 228 -3.34 25.06 -5.66
N GLY A 229 -3.61 24.77 -4.39
CA GLY A 229 -2.63 24.24 -3.45
C GLY A 229 -2.35 22.75 -3.69
N GLY A 230 -1.15 22.31 -3.33
CA GLY A 230 -0.72 20.93 -3.46
C GLY A 230 -1.35 20.02 -2.41
N THR A 231 -1.48 18.72 -2.69
CA THR A 231 -1.99 17.75 -1.72
C THR A 231 -0.95 17.45 -0.65
N GLY A 232 -1.38 17.20 0.59
CA GLY A 232 -0.50 16.72 1.65
C GLY A 232 -0.02 15.28 1.44
N ALA A 233 1.10 14.93 2.05
CA ALA A 233 1.69 13.60 2.01
C ALA A 233 0.88 12.58 2.81
N MET A 234 0.89 11.32 2.39
CA MET A 234 0.39 10.24 3.25
C MET A 234 1.29 10.08 4.49
N GLY A 235 0.67 9.77 5.61
CA GLY A 235 1.35 9.39 6.84
C GLY A 235 2.06 8.05 6.68
N VAL A 236 3.22 7.93 7.32
CA VAL A 236 4.01 6.69 7.29
C VAL A 236 3.33 5.63 8.15
N ALA A 237 3.28 4.38 7.70
CA ALA A 237 2.76 3.30 8.53
C ALA A 237 3.62 3.09 9.78
N GLY A 238 3.00 2.75 10.90
CA GLY A 238 3.69 2.26 12.08
C GLY A 238 4.42 0.97 11.73
N THR A 239 5.68 0.87 12.16
CA THR A 239 6.50 -0.33 11.92
C THR A 239 7.03 -0.86 13.24
N ASN A 240 6.89 -2.17 13.42
CA ASN A 240 7.53 -2.87 14.53
C ASN A 240 9.05 -2.97 14.32
N PRO A 241 9.84 -3.08 15.41
CA PRO A 241 11.28 -3.31 15.32
C PRO A 241 11.58 -4.60 14.53
N THR A 242 12.57 -4.55 13.64
CA THR A 242 13.09 -5.77 12.99
C THR A 242 14.25 -6.31 13.83
N PRO A 243 14.20 -7.58 14.27
CA PRO A 243 15.29 -8.19 15.02
C PRO A 243 16.58 -8.23 14.20
N ILE A 244 17.73 -8.07 14.87
CA ILE A 244 19.06 -7.98 14.24
C ILE A 244 19.90 -9.25 14.40
N GLY A 245 19.36 -10.29 15.05
CA GLY A 245 20.03 -11.56 15.25
C GLY A 245 19.20 -12.53 16.11
N THR A 246 19.78 -13.69 16.40
CA THR A 246 19.18 -14.74 17.23
C THR A 246 20.19 -15.18 18.29
N ALA A 247 19.72 -15.35 19.52
CA ALA A 247 20.54 -15.83 20.63
C ALA A 247 20.95 -17.30 20.42
N ALA A 248 21.98 -17.74 21.14
CA ALA A 248 22.52 -19.08 20.97
C ALA A 248 21.47 -20.15 21.35
N PRO A 249 21.37 -21.25 20.57
CA PRO A 249 20.48 -22.34 20.91
C PRO A 249 21.00 -23.11 22.12
N GLY A 250 20.09 -23.85 22.75
CA GLY A 250 20.42 -24.79 23.81
C GLY A 250 21.18 -26.00 23.28
N SER A 251 21.98 -26.63 24.13
CA SER A 251 22.72 -27.85 23.76
C SER A 251 21.80 -29.06 23.65
N ASP A 252 22.02 -29.92 22.67
CA ASP A 252 21.32 -31.19 22.61
C ASP A 252 21.66 -32.10 23.79
N GLY A 253 20.67 -32.87 24.23
CA GLY A 253 20.80 -33.87 25.27
C GLY A 253 21.64 -35.06 24.83
N VAL A 254 22.35 -35.66 25.79
CA VAL A 254 23.24 -36.81 25.51
C VAL A 254 22.41 -38.07 25.25
N ASN A 255 22.67 -38.73 24.12
CA ASN A 255 22.05 -40.02 23.80
C ASN A 255 22.69 -41.16 24.61
N GLN A 256 21.86 -42.07 25.10
CA GLN A 256 22.27 -43.29 25.79
C GLN A 256 21.85 -44.51 25.00
N ILE A 257 22.83 -45.26 24.48
CA ILE A 257 22.60 -46.45 23.66
C ILE A 257 23.20 -47.67 24.37
N GLY A 258 22.33 -48.62 24.72
CA GLY A 258 22.69 -49.90 25.33
C GLY A 258 22.43 -51.07 24.39
N ASN A 259 23.27 -52.10 24.47
CA ASN A 259 23.17 -53.31 23.66
C ASN A 259 23.12 -54.54 24.59
N GLY A 260 21.92 -55.01 24.90
CA GLY A 260 21.69 -56.21 25.74
C GLY A 260 21.85 -55.99 27.25
N GLY A 261 21.79 -54.72 27.70
CA GLY A 261 21.99 -54.36 29.10
C GLY A 261 20.73 -54.50 29.96
N ASN A 262 20.92 -54.81 31.25
CA ASN A 262 19.83 -54.91 32.23
C ASN A 262 19.60 -53.62 33.05
N THR A 263 20.30 -52.54 32.69
CA THR A 263 20.23 -51.24 33.35
C THR A 263 19.34 -50.29 32.58
N ASP A 264 18.58 -49.48 33.30
CA ASP A 264 17.75 -48.43 32.69
C ASP A 264 18.63 -47.38 31.99
N LEU A 265 18.17 -46.93 30.83
CA LEU A 265 18.82 -45.87 30.04
C LEU A 265 17.98 -44.60 30.12
N THR A 266 18.65 -43.48 30.41
CA THR A 266 18.01 -42.16 30.45
C THR A 266 18.77 -41.19 29.56
N GLY A 267 18.15 -40.73 28.48
CA GLY A 267 18.71 -39.68 27.65
C GLY A 267 18.82 -38.35 28.40
N GLY A 268 19.87 -37.58 28.14
CA GLY A 268 20.05 -36.27 28.74
C GLY A 268 18.99 -35.27 28.27
N ALA A 269 18.61 -34.32 29.11
CA ALA A 269 17.72 -33.23 28.68
C ALA A 269 18.44 -32.30 27.70
N GLY A 270 17.70 -31.76 26.73
CA GLY A 270 18.14 -30.62 25.94
C GLY A 270 18.23 -29.38 26.82
N GLY A 271 19.27 -28.57 26.60
CA GLY A 271 19.43 -27.28 27.26
C GLY A 271 18.43 -26.27 26.71
N ASP A 272 18.05 -25.30 27.54
CA ASP A 272 17.21 -24.19 27.09
C ASP A 272 17.98 -23.29 26.13
N GLY A 273 17.27 -22.71 25.17
CA GLY A 273 17.79 -21.66 24.32
C GLY A 273 18.06 -20.40 25.13
N ASN A 274 19.15 -19.70 24.81
CA ASN A 274 19.45 -18.45 25.50
C ASN A 274 18.36 -17.41 25.21
N ALA A 275 17.99 -16.64 26.22
CA ALA A 275 17.17 -15.46 26.01
C ALA A 275 17.90 -14.47 25.10
N GLY A 276 17.14 -13.87 24.20
CA GLY A 276 17.54 -12.73 23.39
C GLY A 276 17.29 -11.42 24.13
N SER A 277 16.72 -10.46 23.42
CA SER A 277 16.30 -9.15 23.93
C SER A 277 15.23 -8.59 23.01
N THR A 278 14.72 -7.38 23.27
CA THR A 278 13.80 -6.68 22.34
C THR A 278 14.36 -6.43 20.93
N THR A 279 15.64 -6.69 20.67
CA THR A 279 16.26 -6.58 19.33
C THR A 279 16.87 -7.89 18.83
N VAL A 280 16.95 -8.93 19.67
CA VAL A 280 17.56 -10.22 19.33
C VAL A 280 16.55 -11.32 19.62
N ASN A 281 16.28 -12.18 18.65
CA ASN A 281 15.38 -13.32 18.85
C ASN A 281 15.92 -14.25 19.94
N GLY A 282 15.02 -14.91 20.65
CA GLY A 282 15.38 -15.99 21.55
C GLY A 282 16.03 -17.16 20.81
N GLY A 283 16.96 -17.84 21.47
CA GLY A 283 17.58 -19.04 20.95
C GLY A 283 16.63 -20.22 21.01
N ASN A 284 16.76 -21.18 20.09
CA ASN A 284 15.94 -22.39 20.12
C ASN A 284 16.40 -23.32 21.24
N GLY A 285 15.47 -24.06 21.85
CA GLY A 285 15.79 -25.12 22.80
C GLY A 285 16.51 -26.30 22.14
N GLY A 286 17.41 -26.92 22.88
CA GLY A 286 18.12 -28.13 22.44
C GLY A 286 17.20 -29.35 22.42
N THR A 287 17.48 -30.30 21.55
CA THR A 287 16.72 -31.56 21.50
C THR A 287 17.03 -32.44 22.71
N GLY A 288 16.06 -33.21 23.18
CA GLY A 288 16.25 -34.21 24.21
C GLY A 288 17.01 -35.42 23.70
N GLY A 289 17.90 -35.97 24.53
CA GLY A 289 18.69 -37.15 24.19
C GLY A 289 17.83 -38.42 24.11
N ALA A 290 18.14 -39.30 23.16
CA ALA A 290 17.49 -40.58 23.00
C ALA A 290 18.01 -41.63 24.01
N ALA A 291 17.12 -42.51 24.47
CA ALA A 291 17.46 -43.73 25.22
C ALA A 291 17.07 -44.95 24.39
N ARG A 292 18.05 -45.79 24.00
CA ARG A 292 17.81 -46.97 23.16
C ARG A 292 18.49 -48.21 23.74
N ASN A 293 17.71 -49.18 24.21
CA ASN A 293 18.17 -50.48 24.68
C ASN A 293 17.74 -51.60 23.71
N SER A 294 18.66 -51.99 22.82
CA SER A 294 18.39 -52.99 21.77
C SER A 294 18.98 -54.36 22.13
N SER A 295 18.57 -55.42 21.43
CA SER A 295 19.07 -56.81 21.55
C SER A 295 18.70 -57.57 22.84
N GLY A 296 17.46 -57.40 23.31
CA GLY A 296 16.87 -58.25 24.36
C GLY A 296 17.30 -57.95 25.80
N GLY A 297 17.95 -56.81 26.06
CA GLY A 297 18.20 -56.33 27.42
C GLY A 297 16.90 -55.92 28.13
N THR A 298 16.79 -56.18 29.43
CA THR A 298 15.53 -55.91 30.18
C THR A 298 15.45 -54.51 30.81
N GLY A 299 16.48 -53.67 30.63
CA GLY A 299 16.47 -52.29 31.12
C GLY A 299 15.41 -51.42 30.43
N ASN A 300 14.78 -50.54 31.18
CA ASN A 300 13.79 -49.56 30.68
C ASN A 300 14.49 -48.42 29.94
N SER A 301 13.72 -47.63 29.17
CA SER A 301 14.25 -46.48 28.43
C SER A 301 13.44 -45.21 28.70
N PHE A 302 14.15 -44.13 29.00
CA PHE A 302 13.60 -42.82 29.31
C PHE A 302 14.24 -41.77 28.40
N GLY A 303 13.48 -41.21 27.47
CA GLY A 303 13.96 -40.14 26.60
C GLY A 303 14.12 -38.83 27.37
N GLY A 304 15.13 -38.04 27.04
CA GLY A 304 15.35 -36.73 27.64
C GLY A 304 14.32 -35.71 27.16
N ALA A 305 13.91 -34.76 27.99
CA ALA A 305 13.04 -33.67 27.55
C ALA A 305 13.78 -32.70 26.60
N GLY A 306 13.06 -32.09 25.67
CA GLY A 306 13.57 -30.96 24.89
C GLY A 306 13.66 -29.69 25.74
N GLY A 307 14.66 -28.85 25.47
CA GLY A 307 14.83 -27.57 26.16
C GLY A 307 13.80 -26.54 25.70
N ALA A 308 13.48 -25.56 26.55
CA ALA A 308 12.63 -24.45 26.17
C ALA A 308 13.35 -23.52 25.17
N GLY A 309 12.60 -22.90 24.27
CA GLY A 309 13.09 -21.75 23.51
C GLY A 309 13.23 -20.54 24.42
N GLY A 310 14.26 -19.74 24.19
CA GLY A 310 14.48 -18.49 24.92
C GLY A 310 13.45 -17.44 24.53
N ASP A 311 13.12 -16.55 25.45
CA ASP A 311 12.35 -15.33 25.15
C ASP A 311 13.23 -14.36 24.33
N GLY A 312 12.65 -13.46 23.55
CA GLY A 312 13.41 -12.45 22.81
C GLY A 312 12.55 -11.65 21.85
N ALA A 313 13.18 -10.94 20.91
CA ALA A 313 12.45 -10.03 20.02
C ALA A 313 11.32 -10.77 19.30
N ASN A 314 11.65 -11.92 18.74
CA ASN A 314 10.73 -13.05 18.64
C ASN A 314 11.17 -14.14 19.62
N GLY A 315 10.23 -14.95 20.09
CA GLY A 315 10.55 -16.11 20.91
C GLY A 315 11.27 -17.21 20.11
N GLY A 316 12.18 -17.93 20.75
CA GLY A 316 12.83 -19.11 20.18
C GLY A 316 11.91 -20.33 20.20
N ASP A 317 12.11 -21.27 19.28
CA ASP A 317 11.34 -22.51 19.27
C ASP A 317 11.79 -23.46 20.39
N GLY A 318 10.87 -24.23 20.96
CA GLY A 318 11.19 -25.31 21.89
C GLY A 318 11.83 -26.51 21.20
N GLY A 319 12.75 -27.17 21.90
CA GLY A 319 13.44 -28.37 21.42
C GLY A 319 12.53 -29.60 21.41
N ALA A 320 12.78 -30.54 20.50
CA ALA A 320 12.04 -31.81 20.47
C ALA A 320 12.41 -32.70 21.67
N GLY A 321 11.45 -33.50 22.14
CA GLY A 321 11.68 -34.54 23.14
C GLY A 321 12.46 -35.73 22.57
N GLY A 322 13.27 -36.34 23.42
CA GLY A 322 14.11 -37.49 23.07
C GLY A 322 13.32 -38.80 22.98
N GLU A 323 13.76 -39.69 22.12
CA GLU A 323 13.13 -41.00 21.92
C GLU A 323 13.42 -41.96 23.07
N ALA A 324 12.54 -42.94 23.28
CA ALA A 324 12.72 -44.04 24.22
C ALA A 324 12.39 -45.39 23.55
N LEU A 325 13.38 -46.27 23.42
CA LEU A 325 13.23 -47.56 22.76
C LEU A 325 13.80 -48.69 23.62
N THR A 326 13.00 -49.69 23.94
CA THR A 326 13.48 -50.94 24.55
C THR A 326 12.77 -52.17 23.96
N GLU A 327 13.54 -53.18 23.56
CA GLU A 327 13.00 -54.42 22.96
C GLU A 327 12.75 -55.53 23.99
N GLY A 328 13.54 -55.57 25.06
CA GLY A 328 13.41 -56.55 26.15
C GLY A 328 12.92 -55.95 27.48
N GLY A 329 12.93 -54.62 27.61
CA GLY A 329 12.47 -53.92 28.80
C GLY A 329 10.96 -53.74 28.85
N ALA A 330 10.46 -53.56 30.06
CA ALA A 330 9.04 -53.43 30.32
C ALA A 330 8.52 -52.04 29.91
N THR A 331 9.29 -50.97 30.17
CA THR A 331 8.82 -49.58 30.09
C THR A 331 9.64 -48.72 29.14
N ALA A 332 8.95 -47.92 28.30
CA ALA A 332 9.52 -46.80 27.57
C ALA A 332 8.69 -45.53 27.78
N VAL A 333 9.36 -44.45 28.20
CA VAL A 333 8.76 -43.11 28.30
C VAL A 333 9.64 -42.14 27.54
N SER A 334 9.13 -41.61 26.43
CA SER A 334 9.88 -40.63 25.64
C SER A 334 9.79 -39.23 26.25
N GLY A 335 10.73 -38.38 25.88
CA GLY A 335 10.81 -37.01 26.37
C GLY A 335 9.66 -36.14 25.87
N ALA A 336 9.25 -35.17 26.68
CA ALA A 336 8.35 -34.11 26.22
C ALA A 336 9.12 -33.08 25.38
N GLY A 337 8.42 -32.41 24.46
CA GLY A 337 8.94 -31.24 23.76
C GLY A 337 9.03 -30.01 24.67
N GLY A 338 10.03 -29.18 24.43
CA GLY A 338 10.22 -27.92 25.14
C GLY A 338 9.19 -26.86 24.72
N LYS A 339 8.93 -25.89 25.59
CA LYS A 339 8.02 -24.77 25.25
C LYS A 339 8.71 -23.79 24.32
N GLY A 340 7.97 -23.11 23.45
CA GLY A 340 8.46 -21.94 22.74
C GLY A 340 8.59 -20.74 23.66
N GLY A 341 9.55 -19.87 23.37
CA GLY A 341 9.74 -18.61 24.10
C GLY A 341 8.70 -17.56 23.70
N ASN A 342 8.48 -16.59 24.55
CA ASN A 342 7.61 -15.45 24.27
C ASN A 342 8.36 -14.37 23.48
N ALA A 343 7.60 -13.58 22.73
CA ALA A 343 8.10 -12.34 22.18
C ALA A 343 8.17 -11.23 23.25
N GLU A 344 9.19 -10.40 23.15
CA GLU A 344 9.42 -9.22 23.99
C GLU A 344 9.45 -7.91 23.18
N ALA A 345 9.68 -7.97 21.87
CA ALA A 345 9.66 -6.79 21.02
C ALA A 345 8.23 -6.45 20.60
N SER A 346 7.94 -5.16 20.42
CA SER A 346 6.66 -4.70 19.87
C SER A 346 6.29 -5.47 18.60
N GLY A 347 5.14 -6.16 18.62
CA GLY A 347 4.66 -6.99 17.51
C GLY A 347 5.52 -8.20 17.15
N GLY A 348 6.42 -8.62 18.05
CA GLY A 348 7.23 -9.83 17.88
C GLY A 348 6.40 -11.10 18.01
N ALA A 349 6.79 -12.16 17.31
CA ALA A 349 6.10 -13.44 17.30
C ALA A 349 6.61 -14.38 18.40
N GLY A 350 5.71 -15.13 19.03
CA GLY A 350 6.07 -16.20 19.95
C GLY A 350 6.70 -17.40 19.22
N GLY A 351 7.57 -18.11 19.91
CA GLY A 351 8.22 -19.33 19.40
C GLY A 351 7.30 -20.53 19.43
N ASN A 352 7.51 -21.50 18.54
CA ASN A 352 6.71 -22.72 18.52
C ASN A 352 7.13 -23.67 19.64
N GLY A 353 6.19 -24.47 20.14
CA GLY A 353 6.49 -25.58 21.02
C GLY A 353 7.18 -26.74 20.29
N GLY A 354 8.12 -27.37 20.96
CA GLY A 354 8.82 -28.55 20.47
C GLY A 354 7.93 -29.78 20.43
N LYS A 355 8.23 -30.72 19.54
CA LYS A 355 7.49 -31.98 19.46
C LYS A 355 7.83 -32.90 20.63
N GLY A 356 6.90 -33.76 21.03
CA GLY A 356 7.20 -34.89 21.91
C GLY A 356 8.13 -35.91 21.25
N GLY A 357 8.70 -36.82 22.04
CA GLY A 357 9.50 -37.93 21.54
C GLY A 357 8.68 -39.19 21.26
N PHE A 358 9.27 -40.12 20.49
CA PHE A 358 8.72 -41.44 20.18
C PHE A 358 9.05 -42.47 21.27
N ALA A 359 8.09 -43.33 21.64
CA ALA A 359 8.27 -44.38 22.63
C ALA A 359 7.94 -45.79 22.11
N GLN A 360 8.76 -46.79 22.46
CA GLN A 360 8.52 -48.21 22.18
C GLN A 360 9.01 -49.16 23.29
N ALA A 361 8.12 -50.02 23.79
CA ALA A 361 8.44 -51.09 24.76
C ALA A 361 7.45 -52.26 24.68
N THR A 362 7.66 -53.29 25.51
CA THR A 362 6.81 -54.49 25.54
C THR A 362 5.56 -54.36 26.42
N THR A 363 5.60 -53.58 27.52
CA THR A 363 4.48 -53.55 28.49
C THR A 363 3.90 -52.17 28.80
N SER A 364 4.71 -51.13 28.96
CA SER A 364 4.26 -49.78 29.31
C SER A 364 4.94 -48.77 28.39
N VAL A 365 4.15 -48.07 27.58
CA VAL A 365 4.66 -47.14 26.56
C VAL A 365 3.96 -45.80 26.70
N THR A 366 4.74 -44.74 26.91
CA THR A 366 4.20 -43.38 27.01
C THR A 366 4.93 -42.46 26.04
N GLY A 367 4.18 -41.94 25.06
CA GLY A 367 4.64 -40.97 24.10
C GLY A 367 4.87 -39.59 24.74
N GLY A 368 5.75 -38.80 24.15
CA GLY A 368 6.10 -37.48 24.67
C GLY A 368 5.00 -36.47 24.41
N ASN A 369 4.70 -35.63 25.40
CA ASN A 369 3.82 -34.48 25.19
C ASN A 369 4.52 -33.45 24.28
N GLY A 370 3.74 -32.76 23.45
CA GLY A 370 4.22 -31.57 22.75
C GLY A 370 4.37 -30.37 23.69
N GLY A 371 5.32 -29.51 23.43
CA GLY A 371 5.53 -28.27 24.17
C GLY A 371 4.52 -27.19 23.79
N ASN A 372 4.24 -26.26 24.69
CA ASN A 372 3.35 -25.14 24.37
C ASN A 372 4.07 -24.11 23.49
N GLY A 373 3.35 -23.45 22.59
CA GLY A 373 3.84 -22.26 21.90
C GLY A 373 3.94 -21.06 22.83
N GLY A 374 4.83 -20.14 22.53
CA GLY A 374 4.99 -18.87 23.25
C GLY A 374 4.05 -17.79 22.73
N ASN A 375 3.83 -16.77 23.53
CA ASN A 375 2.93 -15.67 23.18
C ASN A 375 3.61 -14.66 22.25
N GLY A 376 2.84 -14.12 21.31
CA GLY A 376 3.21 -12.91 20.58
C GLY A 376 3.10 -11.68 21.47
N HIS A 377 3.78 -10.61 21.09
CA HIS A 377 3.80 -9.37 21.85
C HIS A 377 2.92 -8.29 21.22
N ASP A 378 2.29 -7.47 22.05
CA ASP A 378 1.50 -6.32 21.61
C ASP A 378 2.35 -5.35 20.78
N SER A 379 1.72 -4.58 19.90
CA SER A 379 2.36 -3.47 19.21
C SER A 379 1.78 -2.13 19.61
N ASN A 380 2.63 -1.18 19.98
CA ASN A 380 2.22 0.17 20.37
C ASN A 380 2.60 1.22 19.33
N ALA A 381 3.04 0.81 18.14
CA ALA A 381 3.54 1.73 17.12
C ALA A 381 2.37 2.30 16.29
N PRO A 382 2.03 3.60 16.43
CA PRO A 382 0.93 4.21 15.69
C PRO A 382 1.34 4.54 14.26
N GLY A 383 0.34 4.76 13.41
CA GLY A 383 0.55 5.37 12.11
C GLY A 383 0.88 6.86 12.23
N GLY A 384 1.75 7.35 11.35
CA GLY A 384 2.06 8.77 11.22
C GLY A 384 0.86 9.57 10.69
N ALA A 385 0.76 10.84 11.08
CA ALA A 385 -0.28 11.72 10.55
C ALA A 385 -0.06 12.04 9.06
N GLY A 386 -1.16 12.23 8.33
CA GLY A 386 -1.12 12.78 6.98
C GLY A 386 -0.73 14.26 7.00
N GLY A 387 0.01 14.69 5.98
CA GLY A 387 0.38 16.09 5.79
C GLY A 387 -0.82 16.96 5.43
N SER A 388 -0.78 18.25 5.77
CA SER A 388 -1.85 19.18 5.39
C SER A 388 -1.82 19.50 3.89
N GLY A 389 -2.97 19.83 3.32
CA GLY A 389 -3.06 20.39 1.98
C GLY A 389 -2.57 21.84 1.94
N GLY A 390 -1.99 22.23 0.81
CA GLY A 390 -1.52 23.59 0.57
C GLY A 390 -2.66 24.58 0.37
N VAL A 391 -2.44 25.84 0.72
CA VAL A 391 -3.43 26.92 0.47
C VAL A 391 -3.48 27.24 -1.03
N GLY A 392 -4.66 27.47 -1.58
CA GLY A 392 -4.84 27.96 -2.94
C GLY A 392 -4.39 29.42 -3.09
N GLY A 393 -3.85 29.77 -4.26
CA GLY A 393 -3.41 31.14 -4.55
C GLY A 393 -4.57 32.08 -4.82
N ASP A 394 -4.41 33.35 -4.49
CA ASP A 394 -5.44 34.37 -4.79
C ASP A 394 -5.52 34.65 -6.30
N GLY A 395 -6.72 34.98 -6.79
CA GLY A 395 -6.92 35.50 -8.13
C GLY A 395 -6.39 36.93 -8.29
N GLY A 396 -5.94 37.26 -9.49
CA GLY A 396 -5.47 38.59 -9.84
C GLY A 396 -6.61 39.57 -10.07
N ARG A 397 -6.32 40.87 -10.01
CA ARG A 397 -7.30 41.93 -10.26
C ARG A 397 -7.58 42.10 -11.75
N GLY A 398 -8.83 42.41 -12.10
CA GLY A 398 -9.21 42.91 -13.41
C GLY A 398 -8.66 44.32 -13.66
N GLY A 399 -8.66 44.74 -14.92
CA GLY A 399 -8.15 46.04 -15.34
C GLY A 399 -8.94 47.19 -14.70
N LEU A 400 -8.26 48.27 -14.37
CA LEU A 400 -8.80 49.40 -13.61
C LEU A 400 -10.10 49.95 -14.20
N LEU A 401 -10.23 50.04 -15.53
CA LEU A 401 -11.42 50.57 -16.19
C LEU A 401 -12.44 49.48 -16.49
N ALA A 402 -12.00 48.41 -17.14
CA ALA A 402 -12.87 47.27 -17.40
C ALA A 402 -12.14 45.94 -17.28
N GLY A 403 -12.71 45.03 -16.50
CA GLY A 403 -12.19 43.68 -16.35
C GLY A 403 -12.75 42.92 -15.16
N ASN A 404 -13.02 41.64 -15.32
CA ASN A 404 -13.36 40.76 -14.22
C ASN A 404 -12.10 40.38 -13.43
N GLY A 405 -12.25 40.20 -12.13
CA GLY A 405 -11.22 39.61 -11.29
C GLY A 405 -11.04 38.13 -11.58
N GLY A 406 -9.83 37.64 -11.37
CA GLY A 406 -9.52 36.22 -11.49
C GLY A 406 -10.09 35.40 -10.34
N THR A 407 -10.43 34.14 -10.60
CA THR A 407 -10.87 33.23 -9.54
C THR A 407 -9.73 32.86 -8.60
N GLY A 408 -10.01 32.68 -7.32
CA GLY A 408 -9.06 32.08 -6.38
C GLY A 408 -8.82 30.60 -6.68
N GLY A 409 -7.61 30.11 -6.38
CA GLY A 409 -7.24 28.72 -6.51
C GLY A 409 -7.84 27.86 -5.41
N ALA A 410 -8.15 26.60 -5.71
CA ALA A 410 -8.64 25.67 -4.69
C ALA A 410 -7.55 25.33 -3.66
N GLY A 411 -7.93 25.08 -2.42
CA GLY A 411 -7.03 24.48 -1.43
C GLY A 411 -6.70 23.03 -1.81
N GLY A 412 -5.49 22.59 -1.50
CA GLY A 412 -5.06 21.22 -1.69
C GLY A 412 -5.70 20.28 -0.68
N ASN A 413 -5.84 19.01 -1.02
CA ASN A 413 -6.37 18.01 -0.09
C ASN A 413 -5.34 17.65 0.98
N GLY A 414 -5.79 17.34 2.20
CA GLY A 414 -4.96 16.71 3.21
C GLY A 414 -4.59 15.28 2.83
N GLY A 415 -3.40 14.84 3.24
CA GLY A 415 -2.94 13.47 3.03
C GLY A 415 -3.61 12.49 3.99
N THR A 416 -3.67 11.22 3.62
CA THR A 416 -4.23 10.18 4.49
C THR A 416 -3.30 9.88 5.66
N GLY A 417 -3.83 9.48 6.81
CA GLY A 417 -3.02 8.95 7.91
C GLY A 417 -2.40 7.59 7.57
N GLY A 418 -1.26 7.28 8.19
CA GLY A 418 -0.60 5.97 8.07
C GLY A 418 -1.30 4.89 8.88
N ALA A 419 -1.15 3.63 8.50
CA ALA A 419 -1.71 2.52 9.29
C ALA A 419 -0.95 2.31 10.61
N GLY A 420 -1.62 1.82 11.65
CA GLY A 420 -0.96 1.32 12.86
C GLY A 420 -0.19 0.01 12.60
N ALA A 421 0.82 -0.28 13.42
CA ALA A 421 1.57 -1.52 13.31
C ALA A 421 0.78 -2.72 13.88
N PRO A 422 0.92 -3.92 13.31
CA PRO A 422 0.21 -5.11 13.78
C PRO A 422 0.80 -5.66 15.09
N GLY A 423 -0.01 -6.37 15.85
CA GLY A 423 0.45 -7.19 16.97
C GLY A 423 1.16 -8.47 16.49
N GLY A 424 1.91 -9.10 17.39
CA GLY A 424 2.72 -10.28 17.07
C GLY A 424 1.92 -11.58 17.13
N ALA A 425 2.21 -12.54 16.25
CA ALA A 425 1.52 -13.83 16.27
C ALA A 425 1.97 -14.70 17.47
N GLY A 426 1.07 -15.50 18.01
CA GLY A 426 1.40 -16.57 18.95
C GLY A 426 2.03 -17.77 18.26
N GLY A 427 2.93 -18.46 18.95
CA GLY A 427 3.60 -19.66 18.47
C GLY A 427 2.69 -20.88 18.49
N ALA A 428 2.87 -21.81 17.55
CA ALA A 428 2.09 -23.04 17.54
C ALA A 428 2.50 -23.98 18.68
N GLY A 429 1.55 -24.76 19.21
CA GLY A 429 1.82 -25.86 20.11
C GLY A 429 2.48 -27.04 19.39
N GLY A 430 3.43 -27.65 20.06
CA GLY A 430 4.16 -28.83 19.60
C GLY A 430 3.24 -30.05 19.47
N LYS A 431 3.48 -30.86 18.45
CA LYS A 431 2.79 -32.15 18.26
C LYS A 431 3.34 -33.17 19.25
N ALA A 432 2.50 -33.96 19.88
CA ALA A 432 2.95 -35.18 20.54
C ALA A 432 3.26 -36.27 19.50
N ASP A 433 4.12 -37.22 19.88
CA ASP A 433 4.60 -38.28 18.98
C ASP A 433 4.10 -39.67 19.40
N ILE A 434 4.43 -40.68 18.60
CA ILE A 434 3.81 -42.01 18.64
C ILE A 434 4.33 -42.87 19.81
N ALA A 435 3.41 -43.60 20.45
CA ALA A 435 3.68 -44.67 21.40
C ALA A 435 3.35 -46.04 20.76
N ASN A 436 4.32 -46.97 20.72
CA ASN A 436 4.19 -48.27 20.04
C ASN A 436 4.54 -49.45 20.97
N SER A 437 3.65 -50.44 21.11
CA SER A 437 3.94 -51.66 21.88
C SER A 437 4.39 -52.84 21.01
N LEU A 438 5.26 -53.69 21.57
CA LEU A 438 5.72 -54.93 20.95
C LEU A 438 5.10 -56.21 21.56
N GLY A 439 4.24 -56.09 22.58
CA GLY A 439 3.76 -57.23 23.38
C GLY A 439 2.25 -57.25 23.63
N ASP A 440 1.76 -58.38 24.14
CA ASP A 440 0.37 -58.56 24.61
C ASP A 440 0.18 -57.93 26.01
N ASN A 441 -1.06 -57.61 26.38
CA ASN A 441 -1.43 -57.02 27.70
C ASN A 441 -0.70 -55.71 28.06
N ALA A 442 -0.20 -54.96 27.08
CA ALA A 442 0.47 -53.68 27.30
C ALA A 442 -0.49 -52.52 27.59
N THR A 443 0.04 -51.46 28.20
CA THR A 443 -0.60 -50.14 28.31
C THR A 443 0.17 -49.14 27.44
N VAL A 444 -0.51 -48.52 26.48
CA VAL A 444 0.06 -47.55 25.54
C VAL A 444 -0.68 -46.23 25.70
N THR A 445 0.05 -45.16 25.97
CA THR A 445 -0.50 -43.81 26.12
C THR A 445 0.21 -42.87 25.15
N GLY A 446 -0.53 -42.30 24.20
CA GLY A 446 -0.04 -41.22 23.34
C GLY A 446 0.17 -39.94 24.16
N GLY A 447 1.15 -39.12 23.76
CA GLY A 447 1.38 -37.84 24.44
C GLY A 447 0.29 -36.80 24.10
N ASN A 448 0.07 -35.83 24.97
CA ASN A 448 -0.83 -34.71 24.67
C ASN A 448 -0.14 -33.66 23.80
N GLY A 449 -0.85 -33.08 22.84
CA GLY A 449 -0.37 -31.93 22.08
C GLY A 449 -0.24 -30.67 22.94
N GLY A 450 0.74 -29.83 22.63
CA GLY A 450 0.94 -28.57 23.34
C GLY A 450 -0.10 -27.51 22.99
N THR A 451 -0.35 -26.56 23.89
CA THR A 451 -1.24 -25.43 23.57
C THR A 451 -0.56 -24.43 22.64
N GLY A 452 -1.30 -23.79 21.74
CA GLY A 452 -0.81 -22.62 21.02
C GLY A 452 -0.66 -21.41 21.95
N GLY A 453 0.23 -20.48 21.61
CA GLY A 453 0.41 -19.22 22.32
C GLY A 453 -0.58 -18.15 21.85
N ASP A 454 -0.85 -17.16 22.69
CA ASP A 454 -1.75 -16.06 22.36
C ASP A 454 -1.08 -15.06 21.41
N GLY A 455 -1.86 -14.46 20.52
CA GLY A 455 -1.44 -13.35 19.67
C GLY A 455 -1.48 -12.01 20.43
N GLY A 456 -0.51 -11.14 20.15
CA GLY A 456 -0.43 -9.79 20.70
C GLY A 456 -1.43 -8.83 20.05
N SER A 457 -1.95 -7.89 20.82
CA SER A 457 -2.86 -6.84 20.34
C SER A 457 -2.12 -5.73 19.60
N ALA A 458 -2.75 -5.12 18.61
CA ALA A 458 -2.29 -3.86 18.02
C ALA A 458 -2.88 -2.68 18.81
N LEU A 459 -2.11 -2.12 19.74
CA LEU A 459 -2.47 -0.92 20.49
C LEU A 459 -2.17 0.37 19.73
N GLY A 460 -1.34 0.30 18.68
CA GLY A 460 -1.05 1.42 17.79
C GLY A 460 -2.27 1.84 16.98
N THR A 461 -2.73 3.09 17.16
CA THR A 461 -3.82 3.64 16.36
C THR A 461 -3.37 3.97 14.95
N GLY A 462 -4.32 4.02 14.02
CA GLY A 462 -4.09 4.68 12.75
C GLY A 462 -3.71 6.15 12.93
N GLY A 463 -2.91 6.69 12.02
CA GLY A 463 -2.53 8.09 12.02
C GLY A 463 -3.71 8.99 11.67
N ALA A 464 -3.73 10.21 12.19
CA ALA A 464 -4.75 11.19 11.81
C ALA A 464 -4.61 11.59 10.32
N GLY A 465 -5.72 11.83 9.65
CA GLY A 465 -5.71 12.46 8.33
C GLY A 465 -5.25 13.91 8.40
N GLY A 466 -4.57 14.37 7.35
CA GLY A 466 -4.13 15.75 7.24
C GLY A 466 -5.27 16.72 6.99
N ALA A 467 -5.16 17.96 7.45
CA ALA A 467 -6.17 18.98 7.17
C ALA A 467 -6.19 19.38 5.69
N GLY A 468 -7.36 19.69 5.14
CA GLY A 468 -7.49 20.32 3.83
C GLY A 468 -6.97 21.75 3.84
N GLY A 469 -6.38 22.18 2.73
CA GLY A 469 -5.86 23.54 2.55
C GLY A 469 -6.97 24.57 2.36
N LEU A 470 -6.71 25.83 2.70
CA LEU A 470 -7.65 26.92 2.46
C LEU A 470 -7.77 27.22 0.97
N GLY A 471 -8.96 27.61 0.50
CA GLY A 471 -9.14 28.19 -0.83
C GLY A 471 -8.61 29.62 -0.90
N GLY A 472 -8.04 30.00 -2.04
CA GLY A 472 -7.54 31.35 -2.30
C GLY A 472 -8.66 32.36 -2.52
N HIS A 473 -8.39 33.63 -2.28
CA HIS A 473 -9.37 34.69 -2.51
C HIS A 473 -9.59 34.96 -3.99
N GLY A 474 -10.81 35.33 -4.38
CA GLY A 474 -11.08 35.86 -5.70
C GLY A 474 -10.52 37.28 -5.85
N GLY A 475 -9.99 37.59 -7.03
CA GLY A 475 -9.47 38.91 -7.35
C GLY A 475 -10.59 39.94 -7.53
N ALA A 476 -10.30 41.22 -7.26
CA ALA A 476 -11.25 42.29 -7.54
C ALA A 476 -11.45 42.49 -9.05
N GLY A 477 -12.67 42.83 -9.46
CA GLY A 477 -12.94 43.36 -10.80
C GLY A 477 -12.39 44.77 -10.97
N GLY A 478 -12.58 45.33 -12.17
CA GLY A 478 -12.22 46.70 -12.51
C GLY A 478 -13.01 47.70 -11.68
N LEU A 479 -12.44 48.87 -11.44
CA LEU A 479 -13.04 49.89 -10.57
C LEU A 479 -14.38 50.38 -11.14
N LEU A 480 -14.50 50.50 -12.46
CA LEU A 480 -15.73 50.96 -13.11
C LEU A 480 -16.60 49.77 -13.55
N ILE A 481 -16.06 48.92 -14.43
CA ILE A 481 -16.80 47.80 -15.02
C ILE A 481 -16.07 46.47 -14.75
N GLY A 482 -16.77 45.49 -14.21
CA GLY A 482 -16.24 44.14 -14.05
C GLY A 482 -16.72 43.44 -12.80
N ASN A 483 -16.91 42.13 -12.91
CA ASN A 483 -17.28 41.30 -11.77
C ASN A 483 -16.04 40.94 -10.94
N GLY A 484 -16.19 40.82 -9.63
CA GLY A 484 -15.18 40.19 -8.79
C GLY A 484 -15.04 38.71 -9.13
N GLY A 485 -13.83 38.17 -9.00
CA GLY A 485 -13.59 36.75 -9.17
C GLY A 485 -14.17 35.94 -8.01
N ALA A 486 -14.60 34.71 -8.29
CA ALA A 486 -15.03 33.79 -7.23
C ALA A 486 -13.83 33.39 -6.35
N GLY A 487 -14.07 33.18 -5.05
CA GLY A 487 -13.09 32.54 -4.17
C GLY A 487 -12.92 31.07 -4.51
N GLY A 488 -11.73 30.53 -4.25
CA GLY A 488 -11.41 29.13 -4.45
C GLY A 488 -12.08 28.24 -3.41
N ALA A 489 -12.40 27.00 -3.79
CA ALA A 489 -12.92 26.01 -2.85
C ALA A 489 -11.84 25.62 -1.81
N GLY A 490 -12.26 25.29 -0.58
CA GLY A 490 -11.37 24.67 0.39
C GLY A 490 -11.05 23.22 0.02
N GLY A 491 -9.86 22.76 0.39
CA GLY A 491 -9.42 21.39 0.16
C GLY A 491 -10.13 20.39 1.07
N LEU A 492 -10.20 19.13 0.64
CA LEU A 492 -10.75 18.06 1.45
C LEU A 492 -9.78 17.69 2.58
N GLY A 493 -10.31 17.35 3.76
CA GLY A 493 -9.54 16.69 4.80
C GLY A 493 -9.12 15.29 4.35
N GLY A 494 -7.91 14.87 4.70
CA GLY A 494 -7.42 13.51 4.43
C GLY A 494 -8.11 12.48 5.32
N ALA A 495 -8.26 11.25 4.83
CA ALA A 495 -8.81 10.17 5.65
C ALA A 495 -7.84 9.79 6.78
N GLY A 496 -8.38 9.34 7.91
CA GLY A 496 -7.58 8.70 8.96
C GLY A 496 -6.97 7.38 8.47
N GLY A 497 -5.83 7.01 9.04
CA GLY A 497 -5.18 5.73 8.78
C GLY A 497 -5.90 4.58 9.47
N ALA A 498 -5.76 3.37 8.94
CA ALA A 498 -6.33 2.19 9.58
C ALA A 498 -5.59 1.85 10.88
N GLY A 499 -6.28 1.28 11.88
CA GLY A 499 -5.61 0.69 13.03
C GLY A 499 -4.79 -0.56 12.66
N GLY A 500 -3.82 -0.91 13.49
CA GLY A 500 -3.03 -2.13 13.28
C GLY A 500 -3.86 -3.40 13.45
N ALA A 501 -3.54 -4.48 12.73
CA ALA A 501 -4.21 -5.76 12.93
C ALA A 501 -3.70 -6.46 14.20
N GLY A 502 -4.60 -7.10 14.96
CA GLY A 502 -4.19 -7.99 16.05
C GLY A 502 -3.42 -9.20 15.53
N GLY A 503 -2.49 -9.70 16.33
CA GLY A 503 -1.72 -10.90 16.01
C GLY A 503 -2.57 -12.16 16.11
N GLU A 504 -2.35 -13.12 15.22
CA GLU A 504 -3.06 -14.40 15.25
C GLU A 504 -2.63 -15.24 16.47
N GLY A 505 -3.57 -16.00 17.04
CA GLY A 505 -3.26 -17.02 18.04
C GLY A 505 -2.63 -18.25 17.41
N GLY A 506 -1.70 -18.89 18.11
CA GLY A 506 -1.02 -20.09 17.66
C GLY A 506 -1.94 -21.31 17.61
N ALA A 507 -1.76 -22.18 16.62
CA ALA A 507 -2.53 -23.43 16.57
C ALA A 507 -2.10 -24.42 17.66
N GLY A 508 -3.04 -25.22 18.16
CA GLY A 508 -2.78 -26.30 19.09
C GLY A 508 -2.02 -27.48 18.46
N GLY A 509 -1.21 -28.13 19.28
CA GLY A 509 -0.51 -29.37 18.97
C GLY A 509 -1.48 -30.54 18.84
N ALA A 510 -1.25 -31.46 17.92
CA ALA A 510 -2.02 -32.71 17.87
C ALA A 510 -1.53 -33.65 18.97
N GLY A 511 -2.44 -34.45 19.51
CA GLY A 511 -2.13 -35.56 20.40
C GLY A 511 -1.43 -36.70 19.66
N GLY A 512 -0.68 -37.49 20.41
CA GLY A 512 0.12 -38.60 19.92
C GLY A 512 -0.72 -39.86 19.73
N GLU A 513 -0.35 -40.65 18.74
CA GLU A 513 -0.97 -41.93 18.43
C GLU A 513 -0.52 -43.02 19.40
N ALA A 514 -1.45 -43.91 19.80
CA ALA A 514 -1.16 -45.08 20.61
C ALA A 514 -1.41 -46.37 19.80
N ILE A 515 -0.33 -47.00 19.34
CA ILE A 515 -0.37 -48.19 18.47
C ILE A 515 -0.23 -49.47 19.31
N PRO A 516 -1.22 -50.39 19.28
CA PRO A 516 -1.18 -51.66 20.01
C PRO A 516 -0.26 -52.69 19.34
N GLY A 517 0.39 -53.53 20.15
CA GLY A 517 1.27 -54.61 19.67
C GLY A 517 0.62 -55.99 19.53
N GLY A 518 -0.51 -56.25 20.22
CA GLY A 518 -1.07 -57.59 20.35
C GLY A 518 -2.44 -57.65 21.04
N ALA A 519 -2.88 -58.83 21.48
CA ALA A 519 -4.20 -59.01 22.09
C ALA A 519 -4.27 -58.39 23.50
N SER A 520 -5.45 -57.88 23.88
CA SER A 520 -5.74 -57.33 25.22
C SER A 520 -4.88 -56.13 25.67
N THR A 521 -4.30 -55.37 24.73
CA THR A 521 -3.51 -54.15 25.00
C THR A 521 -4.41 -52.91 25.15
N ASN A 522 -4.30 -52.18 26.26
CA ASN A 522 -5.06 -50.94 26.45
C ASN A 522 -4.30 -49.75 25.84
N SER A 523 -4.80 -49.19 24.73
CA SER A 523 -4.14 -48.08 24.02
C SER A 523 -5.01 -46.83 24.02
N ALA A 524 -4.54 -45.75 24.66
CA ALA A 524 -5.22 -44.47 24.71
C ALA A 524 -4.41 -43.41 23.94
N GLY A 525 -5.03 -42.82 22.91
CA GLY A 525 -4.42 -41.70 22.19
C GLY A 525 -4.37 -40.44 23.07
N GLY A 526 -3.42 -39.56 22.80
CA GLY A 526 -3.28 -38.32 23.57
C GLY A 526 -4.26 -37.23 23.13
N ASP A 527 -4.59 -36.31 24.02
CA ASP A 527 -5.46 -35.18 23.70
C ASP A 527 -4.74 -34.15 22.81
N GLY A 528 -5.47 -33.49 21.93
CA GLY A 528 -4.97 -32.33 21.19
C GLY A 528 -4.92 -31.09 22.08
N GLY A 529 -3.90 -30.25 21.88
CA GLY A 529 -3.75 -28.99 22.58
C GLY A 529 -4.75 -27.94 22.10
N ALA A 530 -5.14 -27.04 23.00
CA ALA A 530 -5.97 -25.88 22.63
C ALA A 530 -5.19 -24.90 21.75
N GLY A 531 -5.89 -24.19 20.86
CA GLY A 531 -5.32 -23.03 20.15
C GLY A 531 -5.26 -21.79 21.04
N GLY A 532 -4.33 -20.89 20.75
CA GLY A 532 -4.19 -19.61 21.44
C GLY A 532 -5.24 -18.59 20.98
N THR A 533 -5.52 -17.60 21.82
CA THR A 533 -6.42 -16.50 21.47
C THR A 533 -5.73 -15.51 20.52
N GLY A 534 -6.51 -14.88 19.64
CA GLY A 534 -6.01 -13.79 18.79
C GLY A 534 -5.98 -12.45 19.53
N GLY A 535 -5.05 -11.58 19.17
CA GLY A 535 -4.92 -10.24 19.73
C GLY A 535 -5.98 -9.28 19.19
N ASN A 536 -6.30 -8.23 19.95
CA ASN A 536 -7.25 -7.21 19.48
C ASN A 536 -6.61 -6.33 18.39
N GLY A 537 -7.43 -5.85 17.44
CA GLY A 537 -7.04 -4.84 16.47
C GLY A 537 -6.99 -3.43 17.08
N GLY A 538 -6.17 -2.56 16.50
CA GLY A 538 -6.02 -1.17 16.95
C GLY A 538 -7.09 -0.24 16.39
N ASP A 539 -7.31 0.89 17.05
CA ASP A 539 -8.30 1.86 16.58
C ASP A 539 -7.83 2.59 15.31
N GLY A 540 -8.77 2.98 14.47
CA GLY A 540 -8.53 3.85 13.33
C GLY A 540 -8.14 5.27 13.75
N GLY A 541 -7.42 5.97 12.88
CA GLY A 541 -7.07 7.38 13.09
C GLY A 541 -8.23 8.31 12.78
N ALA A 542 -8.27 9.48 13.41
CA ALA A 542 -9.27 10.49 13.09
C ALA A 542 -9.12 11.03 11.66
N GLY A 543 -10.23 11.42 11.05
CA GLY A 543 -10.21 12.14 9.77
C GLY A 543 -9.66 13.56 9.90
N GLY A 544 -9.11 14.09 8.81
CA GLY A 544 -8.57 15.44 8.76
C GLY A 544 -9.66 16.52 8.70
N ALA A 545 -9.36 17.70 9.25
CA ALA A 545 -10.28 18.83 9.17
C ALA A 545 -10.48 19.31 7.71
N PRO A 546 -11.67 19.85 7.35
CA PRO A 546 -11.88 20.46 6.04
C PRO A 546 -11.09 21.76 5.89
N GLY A 547 -10.71 22.09 4.66
CA GLY A 547 -10.26 23.43 4.30
C GLY A 547 -11.44 24.40 4.17
N LEU A 548 -11.27 25.66 4.58
CA LEU A 548 -12.27 26.70 4.34
C LEU A 548 -12.15 27.24 2.91
N GLY A 549 -13.28 27.64 2.31
CA GLY A 549 -13.27 28.32 1.02
C GLY A 549 -12.75 29.76 1.12
N GLY A 550 -12.23 30.28 0.02
CA GLY A 550 -11.76 31.65 -0.08
C GLY A 550 -12.91 32.65 -0.27
N ALA A 551 -12.71 33.88 0.19
CA ALA A 551 -13.65 34.98 -0.08
C ALA A 551 -13.70 35.32 -1.58
N GLY A 552 -14.86 35.73 -2.09
CA GLY A 552 -14.98 36.31 -3.43
C GLY A 552 -14.42 37.73 -3.50
N GLY A 553 -14.04 38.15 -4.70
CA GLY A 553 -13.51 39.49 -4.94
C GLY A 553 -14.60 40.56 -5.06
N ALA A 554 -14.23 41.82 -4.87
CA ALA A 554 -15.14 42.94 -5.07
C ALA A 554 -15.47 43.15 -6.56
N GLY A 555 -16.71 43.53 -6.89
CA GLY A 555 -17.10 43.98 -8.23
C GLY A 555 -16.86 45.49 -8.43
N GLY A 556 -16.93 45.94 -9.68
CA GLY A 556 -16.82 47.34 -10.05
C GLY A 556 -17.98 48.21 -9.61
N TRP A 557 -17.70 49.50 -9.41
CA TRP A 557 -18.63 50.47 -8.84
C TRP A 557 -19.81 50.80 -9.75
N LEU A 558 -19.57 50.88 -11.08
CA LEU A 558 -20.60 51.27 -12.04
C LEU A 558 -21.40 50.05 -12.53
N ILE A 559 -20.71 49.01 -12.98
CA ILE A 559 -21.31 47.74 -13.43
C ILE A 559 -20.42 46.59 -12.97
N GLY A 560 -20.78 45.93 -11.87
CA GLY A 560 -20.05 44.78 -11.38
C GLY A 560 -20.74 44.08 -10.23
N GLN A 561 -20.73 42.74 -10.28
CA GLN A 561 -21.15 41.90 -9.16
C GLN A 561 -19.93 41.48 -8.34
N SER A 562 -20.08 41.38 -7.02
CA SER A 562 -19.09 40.71 -6.18
C SER A 562 -18.98 39.24 -6.55
N GLY A 563 -17.78 38.69 -6.48
CA GLY A 563 -17.56 37.26 -6.65
C GLY A 563 -18.20 36.45 -5.52
N SER A 564 -18.61 35.23 -5.83
CA SER A 564 -19.08 34.28 -4.81
C SER A 564 -17.93 33.83 -3.92
N THR A 565 -18.22 33.56 -2.65
CA THR A 565 -17.30 32.83 -1.77
C THR A 565 -17.14 31.39 -2.26
N GLY A 566 -15.94 30.84 -2.14
CA GLY A 566 -15.70 29.42 -2.40
C GLY A 566 -16.40 28.54 -1.35
N GLY A 567 -16.84 27.36 -1.77
CA GLY A 567 -17.34 26.35 -0.83
C GLY A 567 -16.21 25.85 0.07
N GLY A 568 -16.53 25.51 1.33
CA GLY A 568 -15.61 24.75 2.18
C GLY A 568 -15.42 23.33 1.65
N GLY A 569 -14.28 22.73 1.98
CA GLY A 569 -14.05 21.30 1.77
C GLY A 569 -14.89 20.44 2.72
N ALA A 570 -14.98 19.15 2.42
CA ALA A 570 -15.46 18.16 3.36
C ALA A 570 -14.34 17.72 4.32
N GLY A 571 -14.70 17.37 5.55
CA GLY A 571 -13.77 16.71 6.46
C GLY A 571 -13.41 15.32 5.94
N GLY A 572 -12.24 14.83 6.34
CA GLY A 572 -11.83 13.46 6.06
C GLY A 572 -12.67 12.47 6.85
N ALA A 573 -12.89 11.29 6.26
CA ALA A 573 -13.44 10.17 7.00
C ALA A 573 -12.43 9.68 8.05
N GLY A 574 -12.93 9.17 9.17
CA GLY A 574 -12.12 8.37 10.09
C GLY A 574 -11.54 7.14 9.41
N GLY A 575 -10.40 6.69 9.92
CA GLY A 575 -9.80 5.42 9.54
C GLY A 575 -10.60 4.25 10.07
N ALA A 576 -10.56 3.13 9.36
CA ALA A 576 -11.13 1.89 9.86
C ALA A 576 -10.33 1.39 11.06
N GLY A 577 -11.01 0.76 12.03
CA GLY A 577 -10.32 -0.05 13.03
C GLY A 577 -9.60 -1.23 12.38
N GLY A 578 -8.48 -1.64 12.97
CA GLY A 578 -7.76 -2.83 12.58
C GLY A 578 -8.56 -4.10 12.88
N ALA A 579 -8.38 -5.13 12.06
CA ALA A 579 -8.99 -6.42 12.33
C ALA A 579 -8.43 -7.02 13.63
N GLY A 580 -9.28 -7.72 14.38
CA GLY A 580 -8.79 -8.61 15.43
C GLY A 580 -8.05 -9.79 14.81
N GLY A 581 -7.06 -10.31 15.52
CA GLY A 581 -6.34 -11.51 15.13
C GLY A 581 -7.23 -12.74 15.24
N ALA A 582 -7.08 -13.69 14.31
CA ALA A 582 -7.82 -14.93 14.38
C ALA A 582 -7.35 -15.78 15.57
N GLY A 583 -8.28 -16.47 16.22
CA GLY A 583 -7.96 -17.50 17.21
C GLY A 583 -7.30 -18.71 16.55
N GLY A 584 -6.33 -19.30 17.24
CA GLY A 584 -5.66 -20.51 16.78
C GLY A 584 -6.61 -21.71 16.76
N SER A 585 -6.49 -22.57 15.76
CA SER A 585 -7.23 -23.83 15.72
C SER A 585 -6.79 -24.77 16.86
N GLY A 586 -7.72 -25.58 17.39
CA GLY A 586 -7.37 -26.66 18.31
C GLY A 586 -6.70 -27.82 17.59
N GLY A 587 -5.81 -28.54 18.27
CA GLY A 587 -5.15 -29.72 17.73
C GLY A 587 -6.08 -30.94 17.70
N ALA A 588 -5.87 -31.84 16.74
CA ALA A 588 -6.58 -33.12 16.72
C ALA A 588 -6.13 -34.02 17.89
N GLY A 589 -7.04 -34.79 18.48
CA GLY A 589 -6.68 -35.88 19.39
C GLY A 589 -6.04 -37.06 18.62
N GLY A 590 -5.16 -37.79 19.28
CA GLY A 590 -4.54 -39.02 18.73
C GLY A 590 -5.48 -40.22 18.84
N HIS A 591 -5.24 -41.25 18.04
CA HIS A 591 -6.04 -42.47 18.05
C HIS A 591 -5.50 -43.47 19.09
N GLY A 592 -6.43 -44.21 19.69
CA GLY A 592 -6.15 -45.40 20.49
C GLY A 592 -6.83 -46.64 19.91
N ASP A 593 -6.59 -47.82 20.48
CA ASP A 593 -7.14 -49.08 19.99
C ASP A 593 -7.42 -50.11 21.13
N THR A 594 -8.39 -50.99 20.84
CA THR A 594 -8.98 -52.12 21.56
C THR A 594 -9.99 -51.82 22.69
N THR A 595 -10.59 -52.90 23.22
CA THR A 595 -11.79 -53.05 24.09
C THR A 595 -12.01 -52.04 25.24
N SER A 596 -11.00 -51.27 25.65
CA SER A 596 -11.06 -50.25 26.71
C SER A 596 -10.30 -48.94 26.41
N GLY A 597 -9.59 -48.86 25.28
CA GLY A 597 -8.82 -47.68 24.86
C GLY A 597 -9.72 -46.62 24.23
N LYS A 598 -9.37 -45.34 24.40
CA LYS A 598 -10.11 -44.21 23.81
C LYS A 598 -9.18 -43.37 22.93
N ASN A 599 -9.74 -42.82 21.86
CA ASN A 599 -9.10 -41.72 21.15
C ASN A 599 -9.02 -40.51 22.10
N GLY A 600 -7.97 -39.72 21.92
CA GLY A 600 -7.85 -38.43 22.58
C GLY A 600 -8.92 -37.46 22.07
N SER A 601 -9.25 -36.50 22.92
CA SER A 601 -10.14 -35.40 22.56
C SER A 601 -9.39 -34.38 21.71
N SER A 602 -10.05 -33.80 20.70
CA SER A 602 -9.50 -32.64 20.01
C SER A 602 -9.49 -31.43 20.94
N GLY A 603 -8.46 -30.60 20.81
CA GLY A 603 -8.34 -29.34 21.52
C GLY A 603 -9.39 -28.32 21.04
N THR A 604 -9.69 -27.36 21.91
CA THR A 604 -10.58 -26.24 21.58
C THR A 604 -9.86 -25.19 20.74
N ALA A 605 -10.57 -24.55 19.81
CA ALA A 605 -10.05 -23.35 19.15
C ALA A 605 -9.96 -22.19 20.14
N GLY A 606 -9.00 -21.29 19.91
CA GLY A 606 -8.92 -20.01 20.59
C GLY A 606 -10.00 -19.05 20.11
N PHE A 607 -10.23 -18.00 20.90
CA PHE A 607 -11.13 -16.92 20.52
C PHE A 607 -10.44 -15.93 19.59
N ASP A 608 -11.19 -15.41 18.62
CA ASP A 608 -10.76 -14.28 17.82
C ASP A 608 -10.63 -13.02 18.69
N GLY A 609 -9.67 -12.18 18.37
CA GLY A 609 -9.54 -10.85 18.94
C GLY A 609 -10.66 -9.93 18.46
N ASN A 610 -10.96 -8.90 19.25
CA ASN A 610 -11.92 -7.88 18.83
C ASN A 610 -11.31 -6.96 17.77
N PRO A 611 -12.07 -6.53 16.75
CA PRO A 611 -11.63 -5.46 15.87
C PRO A 611 -11.56 -4.13 16.64
N GLY A 612 -10.66 -3.26 16.20
CA GLY A 612 -10.55 -1.90 16.72
C GLY A 612 -11.73 -1.03 16.31
N GLN A 613 -11.90 0.11 16.98
CA GLN A 613 -12.93 1.07 16.66
C GLN A 613 -12.55 1.92 15.44
N PRO A 614 -13.53 2.37 14.63
CA PRO A 614 -13.27 3.40 13.62
C PRO A 614 -12.94 4.75 14.29
N GLY A 615 -12.14 5.57 13.61
CA GLY A 615 -11.66 6.87 14.10
C GLY A 615 -12.53 8.09 13.80
#